data_AF-A0A7C6IDL6-F1
#
_entry.id   AF-A0A7C6IDL6-F1
#
_cell.length_a   1.000
_cell.length_b   1.000
_cell.length_c   1.000
_cell.angle_alpha   90.00
_cell.angle_beta   90.00
_cell.angle_gamma   90.00
#
_symmetry.space_group_name_H-M   'P 1'
#
loop_
_entity.id
_entity.type
_entity.pdbx_description
1 polymer ?
#
loop_
_entity_poly.entity_id
_entity_poly.type
_entity_poly.pdbx_seq_one_letter_code
_entity_poly.pdbx_strand_id
1 'polypeptide(L)'
;MTDPQTWSVGDRLTDVRVGPVAHGGHWVARVDGRVLFVRHALEGELVDVRLTGLAKRHAFADAVAVHEPAPARVAAPCSIAATCGGCDLQHVAVAHQRELKRQVVAEQLSRLAGLAWEGSVEAVDPDDLAWRTRMRYHRGTVGWGLRAKGSHDVVPLPGQGCLIADPVLAHPDASGADVPGDTLVGVAPGSGAGGAVWVAPGDEALVAEAAAGRRWDVRADGFWQVHPRAADTLVVAVLDGLGPRAGERALDLYCGVGLFSGALVDAGVRVTGVEGGRDAVGLARRNVPGARFHAGSVDRVLRRLRGRADLVVLDPPRVGAGRAVVADV
;
A
#
# COMPACT_ATOMS: atom_id res chain seq x y z
N MET A 1 19.53 -42.39 -2.48
CA MET A 1 18.74 -41.28 -1.91
C MET A 1 19.73 -40.26 -1.40
N THR A 2 19.99 -39.23 -2.21
CA THR A 2 20.82 -38.09 -1.83
C THR A 2 20.15 -37.40 -0.64
N ASP A 3 20.93 -37.14 0.40
CA ASP A 3 20.52 -36.38 1.59
C ASP A 3 19.89 -35.05 1.13
N PRO A 4 18.68 -34.67 1.56
CA PRO A 4 18.10 -33.39 1.16
C PRO A 4 19.05 -32.28 1.61
N GLN A 5 19.66 -31.61 0.63
CA GLN A 5 20.64 -30.56 0.87
C GLN A 5 20.03 -29.52 1.80
N THR A 6 20.60 -29.40 3.00
CA THR A 6 20.12 -28.47 4.01
C THR A 6 20.46 -27.06 3.53
N TRP A 7 19.44 -26.26 3.26
CA TRP A 7 19.59 -24.88 2.84
C TRP A 7 19.94 -23.99 4.03
N SER A 8 20.81 -23.02 3.79
CA SER A 8 21.17 -21.93 4.70
C SER A 8 20.87 -20.57 4.07
N VAL A 9 20.58 -19.56 4.90
CA VAL A 9 20.46 -18.18 4.42
C VAL A 9 21.81 -17.76 3.83
N GLY A 10 21.77 -17.17 2.63
CA GLY A 10 22.96 -16.81 1.85
C GLY A 10 23.35 -17.80 0.76
N ASP A 11 22.83 -19.04 0.82
CA ASP A 11 23.09 -20.04 -0.22
C ASP A 11 22.65 -19.54 -1.60
N ARG A 12 23.44 -19.89 -2.62
CA ARG A 12 23.11 -19.64 -4.03
C ARG A 12 22.60 -20.93 -4.66
N LEU A 13 21.41 -20.87 -5.24
CA LEU A 13 20.87 -21.94 -6.08
C LEU A 13 20.92 -21.46 -7.53
N THR A 14 21.41 -22.29 -8.44
CA THR A 14 21.56 -21.94 -9.86
C THR A 14 20.46 -22.56 -10.71
N ASP A 15 20.22 -21.96 -11.87
CA ASP A 15 19.30 -22.49 -12.90
C ASP A 15 17.88 -22.80 -12.38
N VAL A 16 17.37 -21.91 -11.52
CA VAL A 16 16.03 -22.02 -10.97
C VAL A 16 15.01 -21.48 -11.98
N ARG A 17 14.11 -22.35 -12.44
CA ARG A 17 12.97 -21.95 -13.27
C ARG A 17 11.88 -21.33 -12.42
N VAL A 18 11.49 -20.11 -12.77
CA VAL A 18 10.51 -19.31 -12.03
C VAL A 18 9.11 -19.59 -12.57
N GLY A 19 8.18 -19.89 -11.67
CA GLY A 19 6.77 -20.13 -11.98
C GLY A 19 5.90 -18.89 -11.75
N PRO A 20 4.60 -19.08 -11.48
CA PRO A 20 3.62 -18.00 -11.47
C PRO A 20 3.84 -16.99 -10.34
N VAL A 21 3.31 -15.79 -10.54
CA VAL A 21 3.29 -14.72 -9.54
C VAL A 21 2.47 -15.13 -8.31
N ALA A 22 2.90 -14.68 -7.15
CA ALA A 22 2.19 -14.74 -5.88
C ALA A 22 1.99 -13.33 -5.32
N HIS A 23 1.08 -13.21 -4.35
CA HIS A 23 0.84 -11.94 -3.67
C HIS A 23 2.13 -11.38 -3.03
N GLY A 24 2.26 -10.05 -3.03
CA GLY A 24 3.37 -9.36 -2.35
C GLY A 24 4.68 -9.27 -3.15
N GLY A 25 4.63 -9.37 -4.48
CA GLY A 25 5.80 -9.19 -5.35
C GLY A 25 6.76 -10.38 -5.35
N HIS A 26 6.22 -11.59 -5.16
CA HIS A 26 6.98 -12.83 -5.22
C HIS A 26 6.52 -13.67 -6.42
N TRP A 27 7.38 -14.58 -6.85
CA TRP A 27 7.07 -15.65 -7.78
C TRP A 27 7.36 -16.99 -7.12
N VAL A 28 6.64 -18.02 -7.54
CA VAL A 28 6.75 -19.36 -6.96
C VAL A 28 7.67 -20.20 -7.82
N ALA A 29 8.77 -20.67 -7.25
CA ALA A 29 9.60 -21.71 -7.83
C ALA A 29 9.57 -22.97 -6.94
N ARG A 30 9.99 -24.11 -7.49
CA ARG A 30 10.17 -25.35 -6.73
C ARG A 30 11.56 -25.92 -6.99
N VAL A 31 12.29 -26.18 -5.91
CA VAL A 31 13.62 -26.81 -5.94
C VAL A 31 13.60 -27.92 -4.89
N ASP A 32 13.99 -29.13 -5.30
CA ASP A 32 13.97 -30.34 -4.44
C ASP A 32 12.63 -30.57 -3.71
N GLY A 33 11.51 -30.31 -4.38
CA GLY A 33 10.18 -30.46 -3.81
C GLY A 33 9.79 -29.40 -2.76
N ARG A 34 10.66 -28.43 -2.45
CA ARG A 34 10.38 -27.30 -1.56
C ARG A 34 9.91 -26.09 -2.35
N VAL A 35 8.99 -25.33 -1.77
CA VAL A 35 8.51 -24.06 -2.35
C VAL A 35 9.50 -22.95 -2.06
N LEU A 36 9.83 -22.18 -3.09
CA LEU A 36 10.69 -21.01 -3.00
C LEU A 36 9.91 -19.78 -3.47
N PHE A 37 9.81 -18.76 -2.61
CA PHE A 37 9.27 -17.44 -2.97
C PHE A 37 10.41 -16.54 -3.43
N VAL A 38 10.46 -16.28 -4.73
CA VAL A 38 11.54 -15.54 -5.39
C VAL A 38 11.10 -14.11 -5.66
N ARG A 39 11.88 -13.11 -5.25
CA ARG A 39 11.72 -11.71 -5.67
C ARG A 39 12.64 -11.38 -6.83
N HIS A 40 12.38 -10.26 -7.50
CA HIS A 40 13.19 -9.73 -8.61
C HIS A 40 13.24 -10.63 -9.86
N ALA A 41 12.24 -11.51 -9.99
CA ALA A 41 12.08 -12.47 -11.08
C ALA A 41 10.75 -12.25 -11.82
N LEU A 42 10.56 -12.88 -12.97
CA LEU A 42 9.27 -13.02 -13.65
C LEU A 42 8.98 -14.49 -13.96
N GLU A 43 7.71 -14.81 -14.19
CA GLU A 43 7.31 -16.15 -14.61
C GLU A 43 7.98 -16.55 -15.93
N GLY A 44 8.44 -17.80 -15.99
CA GLY A 44 9.12 -18.38 -17.14
C GLY A 44 10.63 -18.16 -17.15
N GLU A 45 11.18 -17.28 -16.31
CA GLU A 45 12.61 -17.00 -16.30
C GLU A 45 13.46 -18.14 -15.75
N LEU A 46 14.70 -18.24 -16.25
CA LEU A 46 15.76 -19.04 -15.66
C LEU A 46 16.72 -18.11 -14.92
N VAL A 47 16.85 -18.29 -13.61
CA VAL A 47 17.61 -17.38 -12.74
C VAL A 47 18.49 -18.13 -11.75
N ASP A 48 19.57 -17.48 -11.31
CA ASP A 48 20.21 -17.84 -10.06
C ASP A 48 19.59 -17.04 -8.93
N VAL A 49 19.39 -17.68 -7.79
CA VAL A 49 18.77 -17.08 -6.61
C VAL A 49 19.68 -17.16 -5.41
N ARG A 50 19.59 -16.17 -4.52
CA ARG A 50 20.22 -16.19 -3.20
C ARG A 50 19.14 -16.30 -2.13
N LEU A 51 19.26 -17.30 -1.25
CA LEU A 51 18.31 -17.49 -0.16
C LEU A 51 18.41 -16.34 0.85
N THR A 52 17.29 -15.70 1.15
CA THR A 52 17.18 -14.56 2.07
C THR A 52 16.47 -14.92 3.37
N GLY A 53 15.73 -16.04 3.40
CA GLY A 53 15.04 -16.50 4.59
C GLY A 53 14.58 -17.95 4.46
N LEU A 54 14.46 -18.63 5.59
CA LEU A 54 14.03 -20.02 5.66
C LEU A 54 12.83 -20.14 6.59
N ALA A 55 11.84 -20.93 6.17
CA ALA A 55 10.70 -21.32 6.98
C ALA A 55 10.55 -22.85 6.95
N LYS A 56 9.64 -23.37 7.79
CA LYS A 56 9.46 -24.83 7.96
C LYS A 56 9.14 -25.58 6.65
N ARG A 57 8.42 -24.95 5.71
CA ARG A 57 7.93 -25.60 4.47
C ARG A 57 8.28 -24.83 3.19
N HIS A 58 8.93 -23.69 3.31
CA HIS A 58 9.27 -22.84 2.16
C HIS A 58 10.52 -22.01 2.50
N ALA A 59 11.11 -21.41 1.47
CA ALA A 59 12.18 -20.45 1.62
C ALA A 59 11.85 -19.17 0.83
N PHE A 60 12.58 -18.12 1.14
CA PHE A 60 12.56 -16.84 0.43
C PHE A 60 13.91 -16.64 -0.24
N ALA A 61 13.89 -16.04 -1.43
CA ALA A 61 15.10 -15.73 -2.15
C ALA A 61 14.93 -14.50 -3.04
N ASP A 62 16.06 -13.92 -3.41
CA ASP A 62 16.14 -12.87 -4.42
C ASP A 62 16.85 -13.43 -5.66
N ALA A 63 16.32 -13.17 -6.84
CA ALA A 63 17.05 -13.42 -8.09
C ALA A 63 18.28 -12.52 -8.15
N VAL A 64 19.46 -13.11 -8.33
CA VAL A 64 20.76 -12.42 -8.36
C VAL A 64 21.43 -12.47 -9.73
N ALA A 65 20.99 -13.36 -10.61
CA ALA A 65 21.34 -13.38 -12.02
C ALA A 65 20.16 -13.89 -12.84
N VAL A 66 19.93 -13.31 -14.00
CA VAL A 66 18.86 -13.71 -14.93
C VAL A 66 19.51 -14.17 -16.22
N HIS A 67 19.33 -15.45 -16.56
CA HIS A 67 19.94 -16.08 -17.74
C HIS A 67 19.00 -16.05 -18.94
N GLU A 68 17.72 -16.32 -18.69
CA GLU A 68 16.65 -16.24 -19.69
C GLU A 68 15.60 -15.24 -19.21
N PRO A 69 15.69 -13.94 -19.60
CA PRO A 69 14.74 -12.93 -19.17
C PRO A 69 13.40 -13.06 -19.87
N ALA A 70 12.31 -12.78 -19.14
CA ALA A 70 10.98 -12.72 -19.73
C ALA A 70 10.83 -11.46 -20.60
N PRO A 71 10.00 -11.48 -21.67
CA PRO A 71 9.83 -10.32 -22.56
C PRO A 71 9.37 -9.03 -21.86
N ALA A 72 8.66 -9.15 -20.73
CA ALA A 72 8.17 -8.03 -19.95
C ALA A 72 9.21 -7.46 -18.96
N ARG A 73 10.41 -8.03 -18.87
CA ARG A 73 11.49 -7.52 -18.02
C ARG A 73 12.06 -6.23 -18.62
N VAL A 74 12.26 -5.24 -17.76
CA VAL A 74 12.93 -3.96 -18.10
C VAL A 74 14.05 -3.67 -17.11
N ALA A 75 14.96 -2.77 -17.49
CA ALA A 75 15.92 -2.23 -16.55
C ALA A 75 15.18 -1.36 -15.51
N ALA A 76 15.41 -1.62 -14.23
CA ALA A 76 14.81 -0.81 -13.17
C ALA A 76 15.38 0.62 -13.23
N PRO A 77 14.54 1.67 -13.26
CA PRO A 77 15.01 3.05 -13.34
C PRO A 77 15.74 3.49 -12.07
N CYS A 78 15.38 2.96 -10.89
CA CYS A 78 16.07 3.27 -9.64
C CYS A 78 17.21 2.27 -9.38
N SER A 79 18.42 2.78 -9.21
CA SER A 79 19.64 1.98 -8.97
C SER A 79 19.60 1.16 -7.68
N ILE A 80 18.76 1.54 -6.72
CA ILE A 80 18.61 0.84 -5.43
C ILE A 80 17.30 0.03 -5.33
N ALA A 81 16.56 -0.17 -6.42
CA ALA A 81 15.26 -0.86 -6.40
C ALA A 81 15.32 -2.30 -5.84
N ALA A 82 16.44 -3.00 -6.04
CA ALA A 82 16.63 -4.37 -5.56
C ALA A 82 16.91 -4.45 -4.04
N THR A 83 17.43 -3.38 -3.44
CA THR A 83 17.83 -3.35 -2.01
C THR A 83 16.85 -2.57 -1.14
N CYS A 84 16.35 -1.45 -1.64
CA CYS A 84 15.32 -0.64 -0.99
C CYS A 84 14.01 -1.43 -0.89
N GLY A 85 13.36 -1.40 0.27
CA GLY A 85 12.09 -2.11 0.51
C GLY A 85 10.86 -1.47 -0.14
N GLY A 86 11.03 -0.41 -0.94
CA GLY A 86 9.93 0.42 -1.45
C GLY A 86 9.33 -0.02 -2.78
N CYS A 87 10.11 -0.63 -3.69
CA CYS A 87 9.70 -0.88 -5.08
C CYS A 87 9.94 -2.33 -5.50
N ASP A 88 8.93 -3.19 -5.35
CA ASP A 88 9.08 -4.62 -5.64
C ASP A 88 9.10 -4.95 -7.15
N LEU A 89 8.53 -4.10 -8.04
CA LEU A 89 8.24 -4.44 -9.44
C LEU A 89 8.92 -3.56 -10.50
N GLN A 90 9.87 -2.68 -10.16
CA GLN A 90 10.49 -1.75 -11.13
C GLN A 90 11.25 -2.44 -12.28
N HIS A 91 11.56 -3.72 -12.15
CA HIS A 91 12.18 -4.54 -13.19
C HIS A 91 11.15 -5.15 -14.17
N VAL A 92 9.87 -4.78 -14.05
CA VAL A 92 8.75 -5.25 -14.86
C VAL A 92 8.13 -4.06 -15.58
N ALA A 93 7.90 -4.17 -16.89
CA ALA A 93 7.18 -3.16 -17.66
C ALA A 93 5.84 -2.81 -17.01
N VAL A 94 5.53 -1.52 -16.86
CA VAL A 94 4.36 -1.02 -16.12
C VAL A 94 3.04 -1.65 -16.58
N ALA A 95 2.86 -1.82 -17.89
CA ALA A 95 1.69 -2.52 -18.44
C ALA A 95 1.56 -3.97 -17.95
N HIS A 96 2.68 -4.68 -17.84
CA HIS A 96 2.68 -6.04 -17.32
C HIS A 96 2.50 -6.08 -15.80
N GLN A 97 2.90 -5.05 -15.05
CA GLN A 97 2.60 -4.96 -13.62
C GLN A 97 1.09 -4.96 -13.34
N ARG A 98 0.29 -4.31 -14.18
CA ARG A 98 -1.18 -4.34 -14.09
C ARG A 98 -1.73 -5.74 -14.34
N GLU A 99 -1.20 -6.45 -15.33
CA GLU A 99 -1.57 -7.83 -15.60
C GLU A 99 -1.23 -8.75 -14.42
N LEU A 100 -0.05 -8.60 -13.80
CA LEU A 100 0.31 -9.35 -12.60
C LEU A 100 -0.66 -9.08 -11.43
N LYS A 101 -1.04 -7.80 -11.22
CA LYS A 101 -2.06 -7.44 -10.21
C LYS A 101 -3.41 -8.08 -10.53
N ARG A 102 -3.83 -8.09 -11.79
CA ARG A 102 -5.07 -8.72 -12.26
C ARG A 102 -5.07 -10.22 -11.95
N GLN A 103 -3.98 -10.92 -12.29
CA GLN A 103 -3.82 -12.35 -12.02
C GLN A 103 -3.92 -12.67 -10.52
N VAL A 104 -3.24 -11.88 -9.68
CA VAL A 104 -3.30 -12.07 -8.22
C VAL A 104 -4.73 -11.89 -7.70
N VAL A 105 -5.46 -10.85 -8.14
CA VAL A 105 -6.86 -10.63 -7.73
C VAL A 105 -7.75 -11.79 -8.20
N ALA A 106 -7.65 -12.19 -9.46
CA ALA A 106 -8.43 -13.30 -10.02
C ALA A 106 -8.17 -14.62 -9.28
N GLU A 107 -6.91 -14.94 -8.99
CA GLU A 107 -6.54 -16.15 -8.25
C GLU A 107 -7.11 -16.13 -6.82
N GLN A 108 -7.00 -15.00 -6.11
CA GLN A 108 -7.53 -14.89 -4.75
C GLN A 108 -9.05 -15.01 -4.69
N LEU A 109 -9.77 -14.36 -5.61
CA LEU A 109 -11.23 -14.47 -5.71
C LEU A 109 -11.66 -15.91 -6.02
N SER A 110 -10.99 -16.56 -6.96
CA SER A 110 -11.29 -17.95 -7.31
C SER A 110 -11.02 -18.91 -6.15
N ARG A 111 -9.85 -18.82 -5.51
CA ARG A 111 -9.43 -19.77 -4.47
C ARG A 111 -10.12 -19.57 -3.13
N LEU A 112 -10.36 -18.33 -2.73
CA LEU A 112 -10.91 -18.01 -1.41
C LEU A 112 -12.42 -17.84 -1.41
N ALA A 113 -12.98 -17.28 -2.49
CA ALA A 113 -14.41 -16.99 -2.58
C ALA A 113 -15.15 -17.88 -3.59
N GLY A 114 -14.45 -18.69 -4.40
CA GLY A 114 -15.08 -19.48 -5.47
C GLY A 114 -15.61 -18.61 -6.62
N LEU A 115 -15.16 -17.36 -6.73
CA LEU A 115 -15.64 -16.40 -7.71
C LEU A 115 -14.67 -16.31 -8.89
N ALA A 116 -15.17 -16.53 -10.10
CA ALA A 116 -14.44 -16.23 -11.32
C ALA A 116 -14.50 -14.72 -11.58
N TRP A 117 -13.34 -14.10 -11.86
CA TRP A 117 -13.26 -12.68 -12.20
C TRP A 117 -12.31 -12.49 -13.39
N GLU A 118 -12.84 -11.86 -14.44
CA GLU A 118 -12.15 -11.62 -15.72
C GLU A 118 -11.94 -10.12 -16.00
N GLY A 119 -12.13 -9.27 -14.99
CA GLY A 119 -11.95 -7.83 -15.14
C GLY A 119 -10.49 -7.42 -15.36
N SER A 120 -10.28 -6.14 -15.67
CA SER A 120 -8.97 -5.54 -15.88
C SER A 120 -8.53 -4.67 -14.71
N VAL A 121 -7.21 -4.45 -14.59
CA VAL A 121 -6.64 -3.44 -13.70
C VAL A 121 -6.31 -2.20 -14.53
N GLU A 122 -6.97 -1.09 -14.23
CA GLU A 122 -6.78 0.17 -14.93
C GLU A 122 -5.61 0.99 -14.36
N ALA A 123 -5.02 1.85 -15.19
CA ALA A 123 -4.00 2.79 -14.76
C ALA A 123 -4.65 4.00 -14.09
N VAL A 124 -3.93 4.58 -13.13
CA VAL A 124 -4.29 5.87 -12.53
C VAL A 124 -3.05 6.75 -12.63
N ASP A 125 -3.17 7.87 -13.33
CA ASP A 125 -2.01 8.73 -13.58
C ASP A 125 -1.59 9.54 -12.34
N PRO A 126 -0.28 9.72 -12.10
CA PRO A 126 0.82 9.12 -12.85
C PRO A 126 1.01 7.63 -12.49
N ASP A 127 1.17 6.76 -13.49
CA ASP A 127 1.09 5.30 -13.32
C ASP A 127 2.45 4.57 -13.24
N ASP A 128 3.56 5.30 -13.25
CA ASP A 128 4.93 4.77 -13.21
C ASP A 128 5.73 5.36 -12.03
N LEU A 129 6.16 6.62 -12.16
CA LEU A 129 7.01 7.35 -11.22
C LEU A 129 6.31 8.62 -10.71
N ALA A 130 6.90 9.30 -9.73
CA ALA A 130 6.45 10.60 -9.23
C ALA A 130 5.01 10.67 -8.70
N TRP A 131 4.42 9.55 -8.29
CA TRP A 131 3.04 9.49 -7.81
C TRP A 131 2.89 9.58 -6.30
N ARG A 132 3.97 9.39 -5.53
CA ARG A 132 3.89 9.24 -4.08
C ARG A 132 3.99 10.59 -3.38
N THR A 133 2.84 11.13 -2.99
CA THR A 133 2.69 12.44 -2.32
C THR A 133 3.05 12.42 -0.83
N ARG A 134 3.47 11.26 -0.32
CA ARG A 134 3.89 11.13 1.07
C ARG A 134 5.03 10.16 1.27
N MET A 135 6.10 10.68 1.85
CA MET A 135 7.33 9.96 2.09
C MET A 135 7.66 9.92 3.57
N ARG A 136 8.27 8.81 4.00
CA ARG A 136 8.89 8.69 5.31
C ARG A 136 10.33 8.28 5.09
N TYR A 137 11.25 9.19 5.35
CA TYR A 137 12.68 8.95 5.23
C TYR A 137 13.29 8.69 6.60
N HIS A 138 14.38 7.93 6.61
CA HIS A 138 15.14 7.63 7.81
C HIS A 138 16.58 8.07 7.62
N ARG A 139 17.16 8.68 8.66
CA ARG A 139 18.55 9.07 8.66
C ARG A 139 19.42 7.90 9.10
N GLY A 140 20.17 7.33 8.16
CA GLY A 140 21.22 6.34 8.46
C GLY A 140 22.50 7.02 8.94
N THR A 141 23.61 6.28 9.04
CA THR A 141 24.92 6.87 9.36
C THR A 141 25.50 7.65 8.18
N VAL A 142 25.31 7.14 6.96
CA VAL A 142 25.91 7.69 5.73
C VAL A 142 25.02 8.70 4.98
N GLY A 143 23.75 8.84 5.37
CA GLY A 143 22.83 9.80 4.76
C GLY A 143 21.37 9.43 4.97
N TRP A 144 20.48 10.22 4.37
CA TRP A 144 19.06 9.94 4.32
C TRP A 144 18.73 8.82 3.34
N GLY A 145 17.74 8.02 3.70
CA GLY A 145 17.41 6.80 2.98
C GLY A 145 16.03 6.24 3.29
N LEU A 146 15.78 5.07 2.72
CA LEU A 146 14.61 4.24 2.97
C LEU A 146 15.07 2.90 3.54
N ARG A 147 14.20 2.19 4.26
CA ARG A 147 14.58 0.92 4.85
C ARG A 147 14.75 -0.17 3.80
N ALA A 148 15.75 -1.03 3.99
CA ALA A 148 15.89 -2.26 3.22
C ALA A 148 14.69 -3.19 3.48
N LYS A 149 14.40 -4.10 2.54
CA LYS A 149 13.29 -5.04 2.68
C LYS A 149 13.47 -5.89 3.93
N GLY A 150 12.47 -5.90 4.81
CA GLY A 150 12.46 -6.74 6.01
C GLY A 150 13.55 -6.39 7.04
N SER A 151 14.18 -5.22 6.93
CA SER A 151 15.23 -4.75 7.84
C SER A 151 14.94 -3.35 8.37
N HIS A 152 15.62 -2.98 9.46
CA HIS A 152 15.70 -1.61 9.96
C HIS A 152 16.87 -0.83 9.34
N ASP A 153 17.72 -1.48 8.55
CA ASP A 153 18.86 -0.86 7.88
C ASP A 153 18.39 0.16 6.86
N VAL A 154 19.08 1.30 6.83
CA VAL A 154 18.78 2.41 5.92
C VAL A 154 19.62 2.26 4.65
N VAL A 155 18.95 2.10 3.50
CA VAL A 155 19.53 2.17 2.17
C VAL A 155 19.60 3.65 1.77
N PRO A 156 20.80 4.23 1.56
CA PRO A 156 20.94 5.64 1.21
C PRO A 156 20.29 5.95 -0.12
N LEU A 157 19.71 7.15 -0.24
CA LEU A 157 19.12 7.60 -1.50
C LEU A 157 20.20 7.77 -2.57
N PRO A 158 19.91 7.44 -3.85
CA PRO A 158 20.76 7.82 -4.95
C PRO A 158 20.71 9.35 -5.15
N GLY A 159 21.64 9.89 -5.94
CA GLY A 159 21.70 11.34 -6.21
C GLY A 159 20.42 11.92 -6.86
N GLN A 160 19.61 11.08 -7.50
CA GLN A 160 18.31 11.43 -8.09
C GLN A 160 17.15 11.41 -7.08
N GLY A 161 17.39 10.96 -5.84
CA GLY A 161 16.37 10.82 -4.81
C GLY A 161 15.46 9.60 -5.02
N CYS A 162 14.29 9.61 -4.38
CA CYS A 162 13.29 8.56 -4.56
C CYS A 162 12.43 8.83 -5.80
N LEU A 163 12.61 8.05 -6.87
CA LEU A 163 11.93 8.28 -8.14
C LEU A 163 10.40 8.13 -8.10
N ILE A 164 9.85 7.38 -7.14
CA ILE A 164 8.39 7.27 -7.01
C ILE A 164 7.78 8.42 -6.20
N ALA A 165 8.60 9.17 -5.45
CA ALA A 165 8.13 10.32 -4.69
C ALA A 165 7.74 11.47 -5.63
N ASP A 166 6.74 12.24 -5.25
CA ASP A 166 6.50 13.55 -5.86
C ASP A 166 7.83 14.32 -5.95
N PRO A 167 8.13 15.05 -7.05
CA PRO A 167 9.41 15.71 -7.22
C PRO A 167 9.81 16.63 -6.07
N VAL A 168 8.86 17.28 -5.40
CA VAL A 168 9.14 18.13 -4.23
C VAL A 168 9.55 17.33 -2.98
N LEU A 169 9.33 16.02 -2.99
CA LEU A 169 9.66 15.07 -1.93
C LEU A 169 10.79 14.10 -2.30
N ALA A 170 11.37 14.20 -3.50
CA ALA A 170 12.40 13.26 -3.98
C ALA A 170 13.59 13.16 -3.02
N HIS A 171 13.90 14.24 -2.31
CA HIS A 171 14.87 14.30 -1.23
C HIS A 171 14.24 14.89 0.03
N PRO A 172 14.58 14.39 1.23
CA PRO A 172 14.19 15.03 2.47
C PRO A 172 14.86 16.40 2.63
N ASP A 173 14.11 17.36 3.14
CA ASP A 173 14.66 18.62 3.62
C ASP A 173 15.38 18.39 4.95
N ALA A 174 16.70 18.30 4.89
CA ALA A 174 17.58 18.06 6.03
C ALA A 174 18.00 19.35 6.77
N SER A 175 17.31 20.49 6.54
CA SER A 175 17.66 21.77 7.17
C SER A 175 17.47 21.82 8.69
N GLY A 176 16.76 20.84 9.28
CA GLY A 176 16.54 20.71 10.72
C GLY A 176 17.08 19.39 11.30
N ALA A 177 16.36 18.29 11.08
CA ALA A 177 16.77 16.96 11.52
C ALA A 177 17.83 16.40 10.57
N ASP A 178 18.98 15.95 11.10
CA ASP A 178 20.04 15.30 10.32
C ASP A 178 20.97 14.39 11.16
N VAL A 179 20.47 13.84 12.27
CA VAL A 179 21.22 12.92 13.12
C VAL A 179 20.85 11.47 12.80
N PRO A 180 21.80 10.52 12.74
CA PRO A 180 21.49 9.11 12.58
C PRO A 180 20.44 8.63 13.59
N GLY A 181 19.38 8.00 13.10
CA GLY A 181 18.20 7.61 13.87
C GLY A 181 16.98 8.50 13.66
N ASP A 182 17.18 9.72 13.15
CA ASP A 182 16.08 10.63 12.84
C ASP A 182 15.16 10.06 11.76
N THR A 183 13.90 10.50 11.81
CA THR A 183 12.88 10.18 10.81
C THR A 183 12.17 11.46 10.42
N LEU A 184 11.96 11.65 9.13
CA LEU A 184 11.19 12.77 8.58
C LEU A 184 10.04 12.24 7.74
N VAL A 185 8.88 12.87 7.90
CA VAL A 185 7.71 12.66 7.04
C VAL A 185 7.54 13.88 6.17
N GLY A 186 7.56 13.66 4.85
CA GLY A 186 7.29 14.68 3.85
C GLY A 186 5.92 14.49 3.22
N VAL A 187 5.18 15.57 3.05
CA VAL A 187 3.88 15.59 2.37
C VAL A 187 3.91 16.64 1.25
N ALA A 188 3.41 16.27 0.07
CA ALA A 188 3.13 17.17 -1.03
C ALA A 188 1.60 17.42 -1.05
N PRO A 189 1.11 18.53 -0.49
CA PRO A 189 -0.33 18.71 -0.29
C PRO A 189 -1.09 18.86 -1.61
N GLY A 190 -2.19 18.14 -1.77
CA GLY A 190 -3.01 18.19 -2.99
C GLY A 190 -3.81 19.50 -3.19
N SER A 191 -3.89 20.36 -2.18
CA SER A 191 -4.66 21.63 -2.24
C SER A 191 -3.97 22.77 -3.00
N GLY A 192 -2.76 22.56 -3.54
CA GLY A 192 -2.04 23.54 -4.36
C GLY A 192 -1.41 24.70 -3.60
N ALA A 193 -1.47 24.71 -2.26
CA ALA A 193 -0.86 25.73 -1.42
C ALA A 193 0.57 25.33 -0.99
N GLY A 194 1.56 25.57 -1.85
CA GLY A 194 2.97 25.56 -1.45
C GLY A 194 3.70 24.21 -1.58
N GLY A 195 5.02 24.27 -1.42
CA GLY A 195 5.94 23.13 -1.55
C GLY A 195 5.76 22.06 -0.46
N ALA A 196 6.74 21.16 -0.36
CA ALA A 196 6.71 20.07 0.61
C ALA A 196 6.57 20.55 2.07
N VAL A 197 5.75 19.86 2.85
CA VAL A 197 5.67 20.00 4.31
C VAL A 197 6.46 18.86 4.95
N TRP A 198 7.44 19.20 5.78
CA TRP A 198 8.29 18.24 6.48
C TRP A 198 8.05 18.29 7.98
N VAL A 199 7.82 17.12 8.58
CA VAL A 199 7.57 17.00 10.02
C VAL A 199 8.28 15.79 10.62
N ALA A 200 8.54 15.85 11.93
CA ALA A 200 8.94 14.66 12.68
C ALA A 200 7.71 13.76 12.93
N PRO A 201 7.88 12.43 13.08
CA PRO A 201 6.80 11.56 13.54
C PRO A 201 6.23 12.02 14.88
N GLY A 202 4.90 12.03 14.99
CA GLY A 202 4.18 12.51 16.18
C GLY A 202 3.87 14.00 16.16
N ASP A 203 4.40 14.78 15.21
CA ASP A 203 4.06 16.20 15.05
C ASP A 203 2.56 16.39 14.79
N GLU A 204 2.01 17.48 15.34
CA GLU A 204 0.61 17.83 15.24
C GLU A 204 0.17 18.64 14.04
N ALA A 205 1.11 18.97 13.15
CA ALA A 205 0.84 19.70 11.94
C ALA A 205 -0.29 19.07 11.11
N LEU A 206 -1.18 19.93 10.64
CA LEU A 206 -2.24 19.60 9.70
C LEU A 206 -1.84 20.06 8.30
N VAL A 207 -2.20 19.27 7.31
CA VAL A 207 -2.12 19.61 5.90
C VAL A 207 -3.50 19.51 5.28
N ALA A 208 -3.73 20.33 4.26
CA ALA A 208 -4.98 20.37 3.53
C ALA A 208 -4.84 19.57 2.23
N GLU A 209 -5.66 18.54 2.08
CA GLU A 209 -5.78 17.72 0.88
C GLU A 209 -7.07 18.08 0.12
N ALA A 210 -7.11 17.77 -1.18
CA ALA A 210 -8.28 17.98 -2.01
C ALA A 210 -8.64 16.67 -2.72
N ALA A 211 -9.88 16.20 -2.54
CA ALA A 211 -10.39 14.99 -3.18
C ALA A 211 -11.93 14.96 -3.12
N ALA A 212 -12.55 14.33 -4.10
CA ALA A 212 -14.00 14.18 -4.23
C ALA A 212 -14.76 15.51 -4.09
N GLY A 213 -14.23 16.57 -4.69
CA GLY A 213 -14.81 17.93 -4.61
C GLY A 213 -14.74 18.59 -3.23
N ARG A 214 -14.02 17.99 -2.27
CA ARG A 214 -13.91 18.45 -0.88
C ARG A 214 -12.47 18.77 -0.50
N ARG A 215 -12.32 19.67 0.48
CA ARG A 215 -11.07 19.91 1.20
C ARG A 215 -11.06 19.06 2.47
N TRP A 216 -9.92 18.45 2.76
CA TRP A 216 -9.73 17.55 3.90
C TRP A 216 -8.57 18.04 4.76
N ASP A 217 -8.83 18.32 6.03
CA ASP A 217 -7.76 18.51 7.02
C ASP A 217 -7.29 17.13 7.50
N VAL A 218 -6.00 16.85 7.32
CA VAL A 218 -5.36 15.60 7.72
C VAL A 218 -4.06 15.85 8.47
N ARG A 219 -3.64 14.90 9.29
CA ARG A 219 -2.32 14.97 9.96
C ARG A 219 -1.20 14.81 8.95
N ALA A 220 -0.16 15.63 9.06
CA ALA A 220 1.04 15.53 8.22
C ALA A 220 1.77 14.19 8.38
N ASP A 221 1.60 13.48 9.50
CA ASP A 221 2.14 12.13 9.76
C ASP A 221 1.10 10.98 9.86
N GLY A 222 -0.21 11.29 9.90
CA GLY A 222 -1.31 10.32 9.98
C GLY A 222 -2.00 10.03 8.63
N PHE A 223 -2.59 8.84 8.46
CA PHE A 223 -2.99 8.27 7.16
C PHE A 223 -3.79 9.20 6.19
N TRP A 224 -3.37 9.18 4.93
CA TRP A 224 -4.08 9.70 3.76
C TRP A 224 -3.63 8.89 2.53
N GLN A 225 -4.43 8.90 1.46
CA GLN A 225 -4.07 8.21 0.22
C GLN A 225 -2.81 8.84 -0.37
N VAL A 226 -1.78 8.01 -0.60
CA VAL A 226 -0.44 8.48 -0.99
C VAL A 226 -0.28 8.80 -2.48
N HIS A 227 -1.31 8.49 -3.28
CA HIS A 227 -1.35 8.77 -4.71
C HIS A 227 -2.33 9.90 -4.94
N PRO A 228 -2.01 10.94 -5.75
CA PRO A 228 -2.80 12.17 -5.85
C PRO A 228 -4.26 11.90 -6.24
N ARG A 229 -4.48 10.95 -7.16
CA ARG A 229 -5.82 10.58 -7.65
C ARG A 229 -6.49 9.43 -6.89
N ALA A 230 -5.83 8.79 -5.92
CA ALA A 230 -6.38 7.57 -5.31
C ALA A 230 -7.64 7.83 -4.50
N ALA A 231 -7.72 8.95 -3.79
CA ALA A 231 -8.91 9.30 -3.03
C ALA A 231 -10.13 9.49 -3.95
N ASP A 232 -9.99 10.22 -5.06
CA ASP A 232 -11.05 10.38 -6.07
C ASP A 232 -11.44 9.05 -6.70
N THR A 233 -10.46 8.26 -7.16
CA THR A 233 -10.71 6.95 -7.78
C THR A 233 -11.47 6.01 -6.85
N LEU A 234 -11.10 5.95 -5.57
CA LEU A 234 -11.77 5.11 -4.58
C LEU A 234 -13.19 5.60 -4.30
N VAL A 235 -13.40 6.91 -4.16
CA VAL A 235 -14.74 7.46 -3.92
C VAL A 235 -15.66 7.15 -5.10
N VAL A 236 -15.21 7.36 -6.34
CA VAL A 236 -16.01 7.03 -7.53
C VAL A 236 -16.40 5.55 -7.53
N ALA A 237 -15.43 4.65 -7.38
CA ALA A 237 -15.70 3.21 -7.40
C ALA A 237 -16.67 2.77 -6.28
N VAL A 238 -16.54 3.34 -5.07
CA VAL A 238 -17.44 3.02 -3.94
C VAL A 238 -18.84 3.56 -4.19
N LEU A 239 -19.00 4.79 -4.68
CA LEU A 239 -20.31 5.36 -4.97
C LEU A 239 -21.01 4.61 -6.11
N ASP A 240 -20.28 4.25 -7.17
CA ASP A 240 -20.82 3.46 -8.29
C ASP A 240 -21.27 2.07 -7.84
N GLY A 241 -20.50 1.43 -6.96
CA GLY A 241 -20.85 0.12 -6.40
C GLY A 241 -22.03 0.16 -5.42
N LEU A 242 -22.22 1.28 -4.70
CA LEU A 242 -23.31 1.43 -3.72
C LEU A 242 -24.61 1.96 -4.33
N GLY A 243 -24.53 2.85 -5.32
CA GLY A 243 -25.68 3.56 -5.88
C GLY A 243 -26.52 4.30 -4.83
N PRO A 244 -25.92 5.16 -3.98
CA PRO A 244 -26.60 5.75 -2.82
C PRO A 244 -27.76 6.65 -3.20
N ARG A 245 -28.80 6.65 -2.35
CA ARG A 245 -30.00 7.47 -2.52
C ARG A 245 -30.20 8.40 -1.33
N ALA A 246 -30.66 9.61 -1.62
CA ALA A 246 -30.96 10.59 -0.59
C ALA A 246 -31.95 10.01 0.43
N GLY A 247 -31.64 10.17 1.71
CA GLY A 247 -32.45 9.68 2.82
C GLY A 247 -32.09 8.28 3.33
N GLU A 248 -31.19 7.54 2.68
CA GLU A 248 -30.64 6.28 3.19
C GLU A 248 -29.76 6.49 4.43
N ARG A 249 -29.45 5.40 5.13
CA ARG A 249 -28.56 5.35 6.29
C ARG A 249 -27.33 4.53 5.93
N ALA A 250 -26.14 5.12 6.02
CA ALA A 250 -24.90 4.40 5.79
C ALA A 250 -24.07 4.21 7.06
N LEU A 251 -23.37 3.09 7.13
CA LEU A 251 -22.24 2.87 8.02
C LEU A 251 -20.94 3.01 7.23
N ASP A 252 -20.04 3.87 7.70
CA ASP A 252 -18.67 3.98 7.18
C ASP A 252 -17.72 3.42 8.26
N LEU A 253 -17.24 2.19 8.06
CA LEU A 253 -16.48 1.45 9.05
C LEU A 253 -14.99 1.51 8.70
N TYR A 254 -14.16 1.80 9.71
CA TYR A 254 -12.75 2.17 9.53
C TYR A 254 -12.61 3.47 8.73
N CYS A 255 -13.51 4.43 9.01
CA CYS A 255 -13.72 5.61 8.16
C CYS A 255 -12.53 6.58 8.10
N GLY A 256 -11.51 6.41 8.96
CA GLY A 256 -10.39 7.34 9.06
C GLY A 256 -10.88 8.78 9.28
N VAL A 257 -10.44 9.69 8.41
CA VAL A 257 -10.83 11.12 8.42
C VAL A 257 -12.15 11.41 7.70
N GLY A 258 -12.87 10.38 7.26
CA GLY A 258 -14.24 10.47 6.73
C GLY A 258 -14.35 10.61 5.22
N LEU A 259 -13.38 10.13 4.43
CA LEU A 259 -13.35 10.27 2.96
C LEU A 259 -14.69 9.83 2.31
N PHE A 260 -15.10 8.58 2.56
CA PHE A 260 -16.35 8.04 2.02
C PHE A 260 -17.58 8.65 2.71
N SER A 261 -17.51 8.90 4.02
CA SER A 261 -18.56 9.59 4.76
C SER A 261 -18.94 10.94 4.13
N GLY A 262 -17.96 11.74 3.71
CA GLY A 262 -18.22 13.03 3.08
C GLY A 262 -18.96 12.89 1.75
N ALA A 263 -18.51 11.97 0.90
CA ALA A 263 -19.14 11.69 -0.39
C ALA A 263 -20.58 11.18 -0.24
N LEU A 264 -20.84 10.31 0.74
CA LEU A 264 -22.18 9.80 1.04
C LEU A 264 -23.09 10.90 1.61
N VAL A 265 -22.59 11.79 2.47
CA VAL A 265 -23.35 12.94 2.97
C VAL A 265 -23.74 13.87 1.81
N ASP A 266 -22.83 14.12 0.87
CA ASP A 266 -23.12 14.97 -0.30
C ASP A 266 -24.18 14.33 -1.22
N ALA A 267 -24.29 12.99 -1.23
CA ALA A 267 -25.38 12.24 -1.87
C ALA A 267 -26.71 12.24 -1.07
N GLY A 268 -26.78 12.96 0.05
CA GLY A 268 -27.99 13.06 0.90
C GLY A 268 -28.20 11.88 1.84
N VAL A 269 -27.18 11.05 2.06
CA VAL A 269 -27.23 9.89 2.97
C VAL A 269 -26.92 10.32 4.41
N ARG A 270 -27.63 9.74 5.38
CA ARG A 270 -27.32 9.92 6.81
C ARG A 270 -26.22 8.94 7.22
N VAL A 271 -25.02 9.46 7.48
CA VAL A 271 -23.83 8.63 7.74
C VAL A 271 -23.50 8.53 9.24
N THR A 272 -23.21 7.30 9.68
CA THR A 272 -22.52 7.02 10.94
C THR A 272 -21.16 6.38 10.65
N GLY A 273 -20.08 7.08 10.95
CA GLY A 273 -18.70 6.60 10.81
C GLY A 273 -18.15 6.00 12.10
N VAL A 274 -17.32 4.97 11.99
CA VAL A 274 -16.63 4.32 13.11
C VAL A 274 -15.14 4.18 12.80
N GLU A 275 -14.28 4.67 13.70
CA GLU A 275 -12.83 4.63 13.54
C GLU A 275 -12.16 4.41 14.91
N GLY A 276 -11.04 3.67 14.95
CA GLY A 276 -10.30 3.39 16.18
C GLY A 276 -9.50 4.58 16.69
N GLY A 277 -8.90 5.36 15.79
CA GLY A 277 -8.07 6.53 16.10
C GLY A 277 -8.89 7.74 16.53
N ARG A 278 -8.67 8.22 17.77
CA ARG A 278 -9.38 9.40 18.30
C ARG A 278 -9.08 10.67 17.49
N ASP A 279 -7.84 10.85 17.07
CA ASP A 279 -7.42 12.02 16.29
C ASP A 279 -8.04 12.02 14.90
N ALA A 280 -8.10 10.85 14.25
CA ALA A 280 -8.78 10.65 12.97
C ALA A 280 -10.27 10.97 13.07
N VAL A 281 -10.96 10.50 14.14
CA VAL A 281 -12.36 10.86 14.41
C VAL A 281 -12.53 12.36 14.68
N GLY A 282 -11.58 12.98 15.37
CA GLY A 282 -11.56 14.43 15.59
C GLY A 282 -11.54 15.20 14.26
N LEU A 283 -10.70 14.78 13.32
CA LEU A 283 -10.63 15.34 11.98
C LEU A 283 -11.86 15.00 11.13
N ALA A 284 -12.39 13.77 11.23
CA ALA A 284 -13.61 13.38 10.52
C ALA A 284 -14.80 14.27 10.88
N ARG A 285 -14.97 14.61 12.16
CA ARG A 285 -16.00 15.55 12.62
C ARG A 285 -15.81 16.97 12.06
N ARG A 286 -14.57 17.41 11.86
CA ARG A 286 -14.26 18.71 11.26
C ARG A 286 -14.52 18.71 9.75
N ASN A 287 -14.08 17.65 9.07
CA ASN A 287 -14.21 17.50 7.61
C ASN A 287 -15.66 17.22 7.17
N VAL A 288 -16.45 16.51 7.99
CA VAL A 288 -17.80 16.08 7.66
C VAL A 288 -18.77 16.36 8.82
N PRO A 289 -19.08 17.65 9.11
CA PRO A 289 -19.96 18.01 10.22
C PRO A 289 -21.40 17.47 10.07
N GLY A 290 -21.81 17.07 8.86
CA GLY A 290 -23.12 16.44 8.58
C GLY A 290 -23.23 14.96 8.97
N ALA A 291 -22.13 14.30 9.37
CA ALA A 291 -22.10 12.90 9.77
C ALA A 291 -21.86 12.73 11.28
N ARG A 292 -22.17 11.53 11.81
CA ARG A 292 -21.91 11.16 13.21
C ARG A 292 -20.71 10.22 13.29
N PHE A 293 -19.74 10.49 14.15
CA PHE A 293 -18.52 9.68 14.27
C PHE A 293 -18.30 9.12 15.67
N HIS A 294 -17.95 7.84 15.74
CA HIS A 294 -17.63 7.12 16.98
C HIS A 294 -16.18 6.65 16.98
N ALA A 295 -15.45 6.99 18.05
CA ALA A 295 -14.12 6.47 18.30
C ALA A 295 -14.18 5.14 19.08
N GLY A 296 -13.58 4.08 18.55
CA GLY A 296 -13.51 2.78 19.21
C GLY A 296 -13.30 1.62 18.22
N SER A 297 -13.10 0.41 18.74
CA SER A 297 -13.03 -0.75 17.85
C SER A 297 -14.38 -1.01 17.18
N VAL A 298 -14.34 -1.24 15.87
CA VAL A 298 -15.52 -1.37 15.02
C VAL A 298 -16.50 -2.42 15.56
N ASP A 299 -16.01 -3.60 15.94
CA ASP A 299 -16.82 -4.68 16.51
C ASP A 299 -17.56 -4.27 17.81
N ARG A 300 -16.92 -3.46 18.67
CA ARG A 300 -17.52 -3.03 19.94
C ARG A 300 -18.55 -1.93 19.73
N VAL A 301 -18.29 -1.02 18.80
CA VAL A 301 -19.20 0.09 18.50
C VAL A 301 -20.43 -0.43 17.75
N LEU A 302 -20.27 -1.30 16.75
CA LEU A 302 -21.37 -1.89 15.99
C LEU A 302 -22.40 -2.55 16.89
N ARG A 303 -21.98 -3.38 17.86
CA ARG A 303 -22.88 -4.03 18.84
C ARG A 303 -23.73 -3.05 19.67
N ARG A 304 -23.30 -1.79 19.79
CA ARG A 304 -24.01 -0.74 20.55
C ARG A 304 -24.88 0.14 19.65
N LEU A 305 -24.57 0.22 18.36
CA LEU A 305 -25.38 0.96 17.41
C LEU A 305 -26.74 0.24 17.26
N ARG A 306 -27.80 1.03 17.26
CA ARG A 306 -29.18 0.53 17.09
C ARG A 306 -29.71 0.96 15.73
N GLY A 307 -30.43 0.07 15.07
CA GLY A 307 -31.08 0.31 13.78
C GLY A 307 -30.35 -0.31 12.59
N ARG A 308 -31.05 -0.38 11.45
CA ARG A 308 -30.53 -0.98 10.20
C ARG A 308 -29.82 0.05 9.33
N ALA A 309 -28.67 -0.32 8.77
CA ALA A 309 -28.06 0.43 7.69
C ALA A 309 -28.63 -0.03 6.35
N ASP A 310 -28.80 0.90 5.42
CA ASP A 310 -29.15 0.61 4.03
C ASP A 310 -27.88 0.35 3.21
N LEU A 311 -26.77 1.03 3.58
CA LEU A 311 -25.47 0.92 2.93
C LEU A 311 -24.36 0.70 3.97
N VAL A 312 -23.32 -0.04 3.58
CA VAL A 312 -22.12 -0.25 4.41
C VAL A 312 -20.87 -0.10 3.56
N VAL A 313 -19.96 0.77 4.01
CA VAL A 313 -18.58 0.85 3.52
C VAL A 313 -17.66 0.20 4.55
N LEU A 314 -16.77 -0.68 4.09
CA LEU A 314 -15.77 -1.39 4.89
C LEU A 314 -14.39 -1.20 4.27
N ASP A 315 -13.54 -0.38 4.91
CA ASP A 315 -12.13 -0.17 4.51
C ASP A 315 -11.16 -0.64 5.63
N PRO A 316 -11.13 -1.95 5.95
CA PRO A 316 -10.37 -2.45 7.09
C PRO A 316 -8.85 -2.43 6.85
N PRO A 317 -8.04 -2.53 7.92
CA PRO A 317 -6.60 -2.75 7.80
C PRO A 317 -6.28 -4.10 7.13
N ARG A 318 -4.98 -4.35 6.86
CA ARG A 318 -4.48 -5.57 6.18
C ARG A 318 -4.97 -6.91 6.75
N VAL A 319 -5.34 -6.95 8.03
CA VAL A 319 -5.88 -8.16 8.70
C VAL A 319 -7.34 -8.46 8.33
N GLY A 320 -8.00 -7.56 7.60
CA GLY A 320 -9.42 -7.62 7.25
C GLY A 320 -10.35 -7.17 8.37
N ALA A 321 -11.66 -7.15 8.09
CA ALA A 321 -12.69 -6.74 9.05
C ALA A 321 -12.91 -7.77 10.18
N GLY A 322 -12.57 -9.03 9.92
CA GLY A 322 -12.78 -10.14 10.86
C GLY A 322 -14.23 -10.64 10.90
N ARG A 323 -14.40 -11.90 11.31
CA ARG A 323 -15.69 -12.62 11.26
C ARG A 323 -16.81 -11.92 12.03
N ALA A 324 -16.52 -11.37 13.20
CA ALA A 324 -17.52 -10.72 14.04
C ALA A 324 -18.12 -9.48 13.36
N VAL A 325 -17.28 -8.64 12.75
CA VAL A 325 -17.75 -7.45 12.02
C VAL A 325 -18.57 -7.86 10.81
N VAL A 326 -18.11 -8.84 10.02
CA VAL A 326 -18.84 -9.32 8.84
C VAL A 326 -20.19 -9.94 9.19
N ALA A 327 -20.34 -10.56 10.36
CA ALA A 327 -21.61 -11.12 10.82
C ALA A 327 -22.59 -10.06 11.36
N ASP A 328 -22.09 -8.90 11.77
CA ASP A 328 -22.86 -7.82 12.39
C ASP A 328 -23.32 -6.74 11.40
N VAL A 329 -22.91 -6.83 10.11
CA VAL A 329 -23.28 -5.91 9.02
C VAL A 329 -24.33 -6.48 8.08
#